data_AF-A0A414QM88-F1
#
_entry.id   AF-A0A414QM88-F1
#
_cell.length_a   1.000
_cell.length_b   1.000
_cell.length_c   1.000
_cell.angle_alpha   90.00
_cell.angle_beta   90.00
_cell.angle_gamma   90.00
#
_symmetry.space_group_name_H-M   'P 1'
#
loop_
_entity.id
_entity.type
_entity.pdbx_description
1 polymer ?
#
loop_
_entity_poly.entity_id
_entity_poly.type
_entity_poly.pdbx_seq_one_letter_code
_entity_poly.pdbx_strand_id
1 'polypeptide(L)'
;MSLWKFGNFEAEVDFTDADFLDVLEEAKAEMFEAGKKVPITGKQSDIIRAQCACFYVFFDTLFGDGAGERILCGKNSIKLCTEAAESLLDFETAEAKKLDDKYDKYVPNQNTTQQFPHPQSQPNGNRQQRRNYQKQYGKGKYSNTGR
;
A
#
# COMPACT_ATOMS: atom_id res chain seq x y z
N MET A 1 -2.60 -16.78 -5.15
CA MET A 1 -1.36 -17.51 -5.46
C MET A 1 -0.88 -17.15 -6.86
N SER A 2 0.38 -16.72 -6.95
CA SER A 2 1.07 -16.34 -8.17
C SER A 2 2.39 -17.11 -8.25
N LEU A 3 2.83 -17.48 -9.45
CA LEU A 3 4.02 -18.32 -9.64
C LEU A 3 5.27 -17.44 -9.74
N TRP A 4 6.12 -17.47 -8.71
CA TRP A 4 7.44 -16.85 -8.73
C TRP A 4 8.46 -17.79 -9.37
N LYS A 5 9.40 -17.23 -10.14
CA LYS A 5 10.43 -18.00 -10.87
C LYS A 5 11.79 -17.33 -10.74
N PHE A 6 12.80 -18.14 -10.46
CA PHE A 6 14.20 -17.71 -10.50
C PHE A 6 15.09 -18.84 -11.03
N GLY A 7 15.74 -18.60 -12.17
CA GLY A 7 16.46 -19.66 -12.89
C GLY A 7 15.52 -20.82 -13.27
N ASN A 8 15.82 -22.02 -12.76
CA ASN A 8 15.00 -23.22 -12.98
C ASN A 8 14.08 -23.54 -11.79
N PHE A 9 14.09 -22.72 -10.75
CA PHE A 9 13.23 -22.88 -9.58
C PHE A 9 11.92 -22.13 -9.79
N GLU A 10 10.81 -22.77 -9.44
CA GLU A 10 9.47 -22.20 -9.49
C GLU A 10 8.74 -22.55 -8.20
N ALA A 11 8.04 -21.57 -7.61
CA ALA A 11 7.22 -21.78 -6.42
C ALA A 11 5.97 -20.89 -6.47
N GLU A 12 4.85 -21.44 -5.97
CA GLU A 12 3.65 -20.64 -5.73
C GLU A 12 3.88 -19.77 -4.50
N VAL A 13 3.56 -18.49 -4.63
CA VAL A 13 3.61 -17.53 -3.53
C VAL A 13 2.27 -16.80 -3.42
N ASP A 14 1.87 -16.47 -2.21
CA ASP A 14 0.65 -15.72 -1.96
C ASP A 14 0.88 -14.67 -0.87
N PHE A 15 1.23 -13.45 -1.28
CA PHE A 15 1.42 -12.33 -0.36
C PHE A 15 0.11 -11.80 0.26
N THR A 16 -1.01 -12.49 0.02
CA THR A 16 -2.31 -12.19 0.62
C THR A 16 -2.77 -13.27 1.59
N ASP A 17 -2.06 -14.39 1.62
CA ASP A 17 -2.26 -15.48 2.57
C ASP A 17 -1.46 -15.20 3.85
N ALA A 18 -2.16 -15.16 4.98
CA ALA A 18 -1.55 -14.91 6.28
C ALA A 18 -0.55 -16.00 6.65
N ASP A 19 -0.84 -17.27 6.32
CA ASP A 19 0.05 -18.38 6.65
C ASP A 19 1.37 -18.29 5.86
N PHE A 20 1.31 -17.85 4.60
CA PHE A 20 2.51 -17.59 3.80
C PHE A 20 3.29 -16.36 4.29
N LEU A 21 2.59 -15.29 4.68
CA LEU A 21 3.22 -14.08 5.22
C LEU A 21 3.94 -14.37 6.54
N ASP A 22 3.35 -15.16 7.44
CA ASP A 22 3.98 -15.57 8.69
C ASP A 22 5.32 -16.28 8.43
N VAL A 23 5.35 -17.22 7.48
CA VAL A 23 6.59 -17.92 7.07
C VAL A 23 7.60 -16.95 6.41
N LEU A 24 7.13 -16.00 5.61
CA LEU A 24 7.99 -14.97 5.00
C LEU A 24 8.62 -14.05 6.05
N GLU A 25 7.86 -13.65 7.06
CA GLU A 25 8.35 -12.84 8.18
C GLU A 25 9.35 -13.63 9.04
N GLU A 26 9.08 -14.91 9.32
CA GLU A 26 10.01 -15.82 9.98
C GLU A 26 11.32 -15.95 9.21
N ALA A 27 11.25 -16.23 7.90
CA ALA A 27 12.43 -16.33 7.04
C ALA A 27 13.25 -15.03 7.04
N LYS A 28 12.60 -13.86 6.95
CA LYS A 28 13.26 -12.53 7.04
C LYS A 28 13.95 -12.36 8.40
N ALA A 29 13.30 -12.77 9.50
CA ALA A 29 13.86 -12.70 10.84
C ALA A 29 15.07 -13.63 11.04
N GLU A 30 14.99 -14.88 10.57
CA GLU A 30 16.10 -15.83 10.65
C GLU A 30 17.31 -15.37 9.82
N MET A 31 17.08 -14.85 8.62
CA MET A 31 18.14 -14.25 7.80
C MET A 31 18.82 -13.09 8.53
N PHE A 32 18.06 -12.24 9.20
CA PHE A 32 18.59 -11.12 9.97
C PHE A 32 19.44 -11.59 11.16
N GLU A 33 18.96 -12.57 11.93
CA GLU A 33 19.72 -13.17 13.03
C GLU A 33 20.98 -13.92 12.56
N ALA A 34 20.93 -14.58 11.41
CA ALA A 34 22.10 -15.16 10.76
C ALA A 34 23.11 -14.08 10.33
N GLY A 35 22.60 -12.98 9.77
CA GLY A 35 23.39 -11.82 9.34
C GLY A 35 24.23 -11.21 10.46
N LYS A 36 23.70 -11.15 11.69
CA LYS A 36 24.44 -10.67 12.88
C LYS A 36 25.67 -11.53 13.21
N LYS A 37 25.67 -12.80 12.80
CA LYS A 37 26.75 -13.76 13.07
C LYS A 37 27.82 -13.76 11.97
N VAL A 38 27.61 -13.00 10.88
CA VAL A 38 28.58 -12.90 9.78
C VAL A 38 29.87 -12.23 10.30
N PRO A 39 31.05 -12.84 10.08
CA PRO A 39 32.31 -12.23 10.47
C PRO A 39 32.56 -10.91 9.75
N ILE A 40 32.98 -9.87 10.48
CA ILE A 40 33.32 -8.56 9.92
C ILE A 40 34.78 -8.51 9.45
N THR A 41 35.63 -9.39 10.01
CA THR A 41 37.07 -9.43 9.76
C THR A 41 37.52 -10.83 9.36
N GLY A 42 38.64 -10.90 8.65
CA GLY A 42 39.25 -12.16 8.22
C GLY A 42 39.31 -12.28 6.71
N LYS A 43 39.33 -13.51 6.21
CA LYS A 43 39.44 -13.77 4.77
C LYS A 43 38.12 -13.39 4.09
N GLN A 44 38.20 -12.54 3.07
CA GLN A 44 37.02 -12.06 2.33
C GLN A 44 36.15 -13.20 1.78
N SER A 45 36.75 -14.31 1.35
CA SER A 45 35.98 -15.48 0.88
C SER A 45 35.11 -16.09 1.96
N ASP A 46 35.56 -16.07 3.21
CA ASP A 46 34.85 -16.71 4.32
C ASP A 46 33.70 -15.80 4.79
N ILE A 47 33.91 -14.49 4.76
CA ILE A 47 32.87 -13.47 4.94
C ILE A 47 31.78 -13.64 3.87
N ILE A 48 32.16 -13.74 2.58
CA ILE A 48 31.20 -13.93 1.48
C ILE A 48 30.40 -15.24 1.64
N ARG A 49 31.06 -16.35 2.02
CA ARG A 49 30.34 -17.62 2.27
C ARG A 49 29.35 -17.49 3.42
N ALA A 50 29.72 -16.82 4.50
CA ALA A 50 28.82 -16.57 5.63
C ALA A 50 27.62 -15.69 5.22
N GLN A 51 27.83 -14.67 4.38
CA GLN A 51 26.73 -13.88 3.81
C GLN A 51 25.83 -14.72 2.92
N CYS A 52 26.39 -15.53 2.02
CA CYS A 52 25.60 -16.43 1.17
C CYS A 52 24.76 -17.38 2.03
N ALA A 53 25.34 -17.97 3.08
CA ALA A 53 24.63 -18.86 4.00
C ALA A 53 23.38 -18.21 4.64
N CYS A 54 23.37 -16.89 4.85
CA CYS A 54 22.17 -16.19 5.32
C CYS A 54 21.01 -16.27 4.31
N PHE A 55 21.32 -16.15 3.01
CA PHE A 55 20.31 -16.31 1.95
C PHE A 55 19.87 -17.76 1.76
N TYR A 56 20.76 -18.73 1.99
CA TYR A 56 20.36 -20.13 2.02
C TYR A 56 19.33 -20.40 3.11
N VAL A 57 19.58 -19.93 4.34
CA VAL A 57 18.62 -20.00 5.45
C VAL A 57 17.31 -19.33 5.05
N PHE A 58 17.34 -18.10 4.53
CA PHE A 58 16.13 -17.41 4.07
C PHE A 58 15.27 -18.24 3.11
N PHE A 59 15.88 -18.79 2.06
CA PHE A 59 15.15 -19.55 1.05
C PHE A 59 14.70 -20.93 1.53
N ASP A 60 15.51 -21.61 2.36
CA ASP A 60 15.15 -22.90 2.96
C ASP A 60 13.98 -22.73 3.95
N THR A 61 13.97 -21.66 4.75
CA THR A 61 12.85 -21.36 5.66
C THR A 61 11.59 -21.00 4.88
N LEU A 62 11.71 -20.20 3.82
CA LEU A 62 10.55 -19.73 3.05
C LEU A 62 9.91 -20.83 2.17
N PHE A 63 10.72 -21.65 1.51
CA PHE A 63 10.25 -22.61 0.51
C PHE A 63 10.49 -24.08 0.88
N GLY A 64 10.97 -24.31 2.10
CA GLY A 64 11.31 -25.63 2.62
C GLY A 64 12.75 -26.06 2.33
N ASP A 65 13.20 -27.05 3.09
CA ASP A 65 14.58 -27.56 3.08
C ASP A 65 15.12 -27.83 1.65
N GLY A 66 16.30 -27.27 1.37
CA GLY A 66 17.00 -27.44 0.11
C GLY A 66 16.48 -26.54 -1.02
N ALA A 67 15.56 -25.61 -0.76
CA ALA A 67 15.19 -24.57 -1.71
C ALA A 67 16.37 -23.62 -2.00
N GLY A 68 17.14 -23.21 -0.99
CA GLY A 68 18.34 -22.40 -1.16
C GLY A 68 19.35 -23.04 -2.12
N GLU A 69 19.57 -24.35 -1.99
CA GLU A 69 20.45 -25.10 -2.91
C GLU A 69 19.92 -25.10 -4.35
N ARG A 70 18.62 -25.25 -4.54
CA ARG A 70 17.99 -25.24 -5.88
C ARG A 70 17.98 -23.84 -6.51
N ILE A 71 17.76 -22.79 -5.73
CA ILE A 71 17.70 -21.40 -6.18
C ILE A 71 19.10 -20.85 -6.47
N LEU A 72 20.06 -21.12 -5.57
CA LEU A 72 21.42 -20.59 -5.63
C LEU A 72 22.40 -21.54 -6.34
N CYS A 73 21.92 -22.73 -6.74
CA CYS A 73 22.67 -23.73 -7.50
C CYS A 73 23.99 -24.15 -6.83
N GLY A 74 24.03 -24.26 -5.51
CA GLY A 74 25.26 -24.59 -4.76
C GLY A 74 26.34 -23.51 -4.79
N LYS A 75 26.03 -22.29 -5.23
CA LYS A 75 27.03 -21.22 -5.42
C LYS A 75 27.11 -20.29 -4.22
N ASN A 76 28.33 -20.05 -3.78
CA ASN A 76 28.67 -18.97 -2.85
C ASN A 76 28.95 -17.65 -3.59
N SER A 77 27.97 -17.21 -4.38
CA SER A 77 28.03 -15.94 -5.12
C SER A 77 27.08 -14.94 -4.48
N ILE A 78 27.63 -13.93 -3.79
CA ILE A 78 26.80 -12.90 -3.15
C ILE A 78 25.91 -12.17 -4.17
N LYS A 79 26.42 -11.96 -5.40
CA LYS A 79 25.65 -11.36 -6.50
C LYS A 79 24.42 -12.19 -6.86
N LEU A 80 24.57 -13.52 -6.94
CA LEU A 80 23.43 -14.40 -7.26
C LEU A 80 22.41 -14.40 -6.12
N CYS A 81 22.90 -14.38 -4.88
CA CYS A 81 22.05 -14.32 -3.70
C CYS A 81 21.20 -13.03 -3.68
N THR A 82 21.83 -11.88 -3.94
CA THR A 82 21.13 -10.59 -4.00
C THR A 82 20.16 -10.54 -5.17
N GLU A 83 20.54 -11.02 -6.36
CA GLU A 83 19.64 -11.08 -7.53
C GLU A 83 18.40 -11.94 -7.26
N ALA A 84 18.55 -13.07 -6.57
CA ALA A 84 17.43 -13.93 -6.19
C ALA A 84 16.49 -13.23 -5.20
N ALA A 85 17.04 -12.60 -4.16
CA ALA A 85 16.25 -11.88 -3.15
C ALA A 85 15.54 -10.64 -3.73
N GLU A 86 16.24 -9.87 -4.56
CA GLU A 86 15.67 -8.72 -5.29
C GLU A 86 14.54 -9.17 -6.22
N SER A 87 14.73 -10.27 -6.96
CA SER A 87 13.67 -10.80 -7.83
C SER A 87 12.40 -11.19 -7.06
N LEU A 88 12.53 -11.71 -5.84
CA LEU A 88 11.37 -12.02 -5.00
C LEU A 88 10.70 -10.75 -4.45
N LEU A 89 11.49 -9.76 -4.03
CA LEU A 89 11.00 -8.47 -3.54
C LEU A 89 10.26 -7.67 -4.63
N ASP A 90 10.79 -7.68 -5.85
CA ASP A 90 10.14 -7.06 -7.01
C ASP A 90 8.80 -7.73 -7.31
N PHE A 91 8.74 -9.06 -7.15
CA PHE A 91 7.53 -9.84 -7.32
C PHE A 91 6.48 -9.53 -6.23
N GLU A 92 6.90 -9.45 -4.96
CA GLU A 92 6.08 -8.99 -3.82
C GLU A 92 5.48 -7.61 -4.10
N THR A 93 6.30 -6.66 -4.53
CA THR A 93 5.88 -5.28 -4.83
C THR A 93 4.88 -5.23 -5.99
N ALA A 94 5.11 -6.01 -7.04
CA ALA A 94 4.21 -6.08 -8.19
C ALA A 94 2.85 -6.68 -7.82
N GLU A 95 2.81 -7.71 -6.98
CA GLU A 95 1.56 -8.33 -6.50
C GLU A 95 0.79 -7.38 -5.57
N ALA A 96 1.47 -6.68 -4.66
CA ALA A 96 0.85 -5.65 -3.82
C ALA A 96 0.19 -4.56 -4.66
N LYS A 97 0.88 -4.06 -5.70
CA LYS A 97 0.30 -3.07 -6.61
C LYS A 97 -0.95 -3.60 -7.33
N LYS A 98 -0.92 -4.84 -7.83
CA LYS A 98 -2.09 -5.45 -8.49
C LYS A 98 -3.28 -5.58 -7.54
N LEU A 99 -3.00 -5.85 -6.27
CA LEU A 99 -4.02 -5.94 -5.24
C LEU A 99 -4.64 -4.57 -4.96
N ASP A 100 -3.82 -3.54 -4.79
CA ASP A 100 -4.29 -2.16 -4.60
C ASP A 100 -5.15 -1.70 -5.79
N ASP A 101 -4.66 -1.88 -7.02
CA ASP A 101 -5.41 -1.55 -8.25
C ASP A 101 -6.78 -2.28 -8.29
N LYS A 102 -6.86 -3.51 -7.73
CA LYS A 102 -8.10 -4.30 -7.65
C LYS A 102 -9.03 -3.83 -6.53
N TYR A 103 -8.51 -3.28 -5.44
CA TYR A 103 -9.30 -2.74 -4.33
C TYR A 103 -9.76 -1.31 -4.56
N ASP A 104 -9.05 -0.52 -5.38
CA ASP A 104 -9.40 0.87 -5.69
C ASP A 104 -10.84 1.06 -6.18
N LYS A 105 -11.37 0.12 -6.96
CA LYS A 105 -12.78 0.14 -7.42
C LYS A 105 -13.82 0.04 -6.29
N TYR A 106 -13.40 -0.41 -5.11
CA TYR A 106 -14.25 -0.55 -3.92
C TYR A 106 -14.01 0.57 -2.91
N VAL A 107 -13.00 1.41 -3.11
CA VAL A 107 -12.77 2.59 -2.27
C VAL A 107 -13.87 3.61 -2.56
N PRO A 108 -14.71 3.98 -1.57
CA PRO A 108 -15.75 4.98 -1.77
C PRO A 108 -15.12 6.28 -2.26
N ASN A 109 -15.63 6.82 -3.36
CA ASN A 109 -15.18 8.11 -3.87
C ASN A 109 -15.46 9.19 -2.81
N GLN A 110 -14.41 9.71 -2.15
CA GLN A 110 -14.57 10.76 -1.14
C GLN A 110 -15.09 12.08 -1.75
N ASN A 111 -15.02 12.23 -3.07
CA ASN A 111 -15.65 13.33 -3.81
C ASN A 111 -17.16 13.15 -4.06
N THR A 112 -17.77 12.06 -3.59
CA THR A 112 -19.23 11.95 -3.43
C THR A 112 -19.69 12.36 -2.04
N THR A 113 -19.08 13.38 -1.45
CA THR A 113 -19.84 14.26 -0.55
C THR A 113 -20.83 15.02 -1.42
N GLN A 114 -21.99 14.40 -1.63
CA GLN A 114 -23.27 15.03 -1.85
C GLN A 114 -23.19 16.41 -2.54
N GLN A 115 -23.33 16.43 -3.86
CA GLN A 115 -23.98 17.56 -4.52
C GLN A 115 -25.44 17.59 -4.02
N PHE A 116 -25.67 17.95 -2.76
CA PHE A 116 -26.91 18.59 -2.39
C PHE A 116 -26.95 19.85 -3.25
N PRO A 117 -28.05 20.13 -3.98
CA PRO A 117 -28.21 21.41 -4.63
C PRO A 117 -28.03 22.47 -3.55
N HIS A 118 -26.96 23.26 -3.62
CA HIS A 118 -26.88 24.45 -2.80
C HIS A 118 -28.17 25.23 -3.02
N PRO A 119 -28.93 25.60 -1.97
CA PRO A 119 -29.92 26.63 -2.15
C PRO A 119 -29.14 27.87 -2.60
N GLN A 120 -29.40 28.27 -3.84
CA GLN A 120 -28.86 29.44 -4.49
C GLN A 120 -28.86 30.60 -3.47
N SER A 121 -27.69 31.07 -3.08
CA SER A 121 -27.56 32.22 -2.20
C SER A 121 -28.19 33.41 -2.91
N GLN A 122 -29.38 33.82 -2.45
CA GLN A 122 -30.01 35.07 -2.88
C GLN A 122 -29.04 36.23 -2.57
N PRO A 123 -28.81 37.16 -3.51
CA PRO A 123 -27.98 38.32 -3.24
C PRO A 123 -28.59 39.11 -2.08
N ASN A 124 -27.76 39.31 -1.05
CA ASN A 124 -28.08 39.97 0.19
C ASN A 124 -28.49 41.43 -0.11
N GLY A 125 -29.79 41.68 -0.17
CA GLY A 125 -30.34 43.00 -0.47
C GLY A 125 -30.02 44.00 0.62
N ASN A 126 -29.48 45.16 0.22
CA ASN A 126 -29.22 46.31 1.08
C ASN A 126 -30.48 46.69 1.88
N ARG A 127 -30.47 46.33 3.18
CA ARG A 127 -31.55 46.51 4.16
C ARG A 127 -32.02 47.97 4.33
N GLN A 128 -31.23 48.94 3.86
CA GLN A 128 -31.58 50.36 3.90
C GLN A 128 -32.46 50.83 2.73
N GLN A 129 -32.45 50.16 1.57
CA GLN A 129 -33.29 50.59 0.42
C GLN A 129 -34.77 50.24 0.60
N ARG A 130 -35.10 49.19 1.36
CA ARG A 130 -36.51 48.79 1.61
C ARG A 130 -37.31 49.74 2.50
N ARG A 131 -36.66 50.59 3.31
CA ARG A 131 -37.39 51.56 4.16
C ARG A 131 -37.90 52.78 3.40
N ASN A 132 -37.28 53.13 2.27
CA ASN A 132 -37.68 54.32 1.50
C ASN A 132 -38.86 54.07 0.54
N TYR A 133 -39.05 52.84 0.07
CA TYR A 133 -40.14 52.52 -0.86
C TYR A 133 -41.52 52.52 -0.19
N GLN A 134 -41.59 52.18 1.10
CA GLN A 134 -42.87 52.10 1.84
C GLN A 134 -43.40 53.48 2.28
N LYS A 135 -42.57 54.53 2.26
CA LYS A 135 -43.03 55.90 2.51
C LYS A 135 -43.67 56.56 1.28
N GLN A 136 -43.47 56.01 0.07
CA GLN A 136 -43.90 56.67 -1.16
C GLN A 136 -45.22 56.15 -1.75
N TYR A 137 -45.71 54.98 -1.32
CA TYR A 137 -46.91 54.35 -1.93
C TYR A 137 -47.99 53.87 -0.93
N GLY A 138 -47.97 54.35 0.32
CA GLY A 138 -48.94 53.98 1.36
C GLY A 138 -50.02 55.04 1.66
N LYS A 139 -50.59 55.71 0.64
CA LYS A 139 -51.81 56.52 0.81
C LYS A 139 -52.96 55.88 0.03
N GLY A 140 -53.88 55.23 0.74
CA GLY A 140 -55.11 54.72 0.11
C GLY A 140 -55.98 53.85 1.00
N LYS A 141 -56.81 54.52 1.81
CA LYS A 141 -58.20 54.21 2.20
C LYS A 141 -58.56 52.73 2.45
N TYR A 142 -59.04 52.43 3.65
CA TYR A 142 -60.44 52.06 3.86
C TYR A 142 -60.85 52.33 5.32
N SER A 143 -61.87 53.16 5.45
CA SER A 143 -62.65 53.43 6.65
C SER A 143 -63.60 52.27 6.95
N ASN A 144 -63.73 51.87 8.22
CA ASN A 144 -65.02 51.37 8.70
C ASN A 144 -65.27 51.84 10.13
N THR A 145 -66.25 52.73 10.26
CA THR A 145 -66.86 53.22 11.50
C THR A 145 -67.72 52.12 12.10
N GLY A 146 -67.54 51.86 13.39
CA GLY A 146 -68.40 50.95 14.14
C GLY A 146 -69.79 51.53 14.43
N ARG A 147 -70.72 50.62 14.73
CA ARG A 147 -71.62 50.71 15.87
C ARG A 147 -72.17 49.34 16.21
#